data_AF-A0A7K1WB96-F1
#
_entry.id   AF-A0A7K1WB96-F1
#
_cell.length_a   1.000
_cell.length_b   1.000
_cell.length_c   1.000
_cell.angle_alpha   90.00
_cell.angle_beta   90.00
_cell.angle_gamma   90.00
#
_symmetry.space_group_name_H-M   'P 1'
#
loop_
_entity.id
_entity.type
_entity.pdbx_description
1 polymer ?
#
loop_
_entity_poly.entity_id
_entity_poly.type
_entity_poly.pdbx_seq_one_letter_code
_entity_poly.pdbx_strand_id
1 'polypeptide(L)'
;MRRAAPAAFQAAQLAVGAYQDDALAVLRRTSEAEAEAHRAYRAEQGRPWFQHHPTGADAVAAATNAADTARERVAEHLLVARLKQLHERSAGPARRPASWAERLPGLAGRPLGGDANGPVIAWPAN
;
A
#
# COMPACT_ATOMS: atom_id res chain seq x y z
N MET A 1 -33.20 7.12 -7.90
CA MET A 1 -31.88 6.47 -7.71
C MET A 1 -30.77 7.52 -7.77
N ARG A 2 -30.14 7.90 -6.64
CA ARG A 2 -28.82 8.56 -6.62
C ARG A 2 -28.35 8.81 -5.17
N ARG A 3 -27.67 7.82 -4.58
CA ARG A 3 -26.70 7.97 -3.47
C ARG A 3 -25.62 6.87 -3.60
N ALA A 4 -24.98 6.77 -4.76
CA ALA A 4 -23.92 5.79 -4.99
C ALA A 4 -22.50 6.35 -4.75
N ALA A 5 -22.32 7.66 -4.93
CA ALA A 5 -21.02 8.32 -4.79
C ALA A 5 -20.39 8.26 -3.37
N PRO A 6 -21.13 8.50 -2.26
CA PRO A 6 -20.51 8.46 -0.93
C PRO A 6 -20.10 7.05 -0.50
N ALA A 7 -20.88 6.03 -0.89
CA ALA A 7 -20.59 4.64 -0.59
C ALA A 7 -19.31 4.16 -1.32
N ALA A 8 -19.14 4.54 -2.59
CA ALA A 8 -17.93 4.20 -3.35
C ALA A 8 -16.67 4.86 -2.76
N PHE A 9 -16.76 6.13 -2.33
CA PHE A 9 -15.64 6.82 -1.69
C PHE A 9 -15.28 6.22 -0.33
N GLN A 10 -16.27 5.87 0.49
CA GLN A 10 -16.04 5.18 1.77
C GLN A 10 -15.40 3.80 1.56
N ALA A 11 -15.89 3.02 0.60
CA ALA A 11 -15.29 1.73 0.26
C ALA A 11 -13.83 1.88 -0.21
N ALA A 12 -13.53 2.91 -1.00
CA ALA A 12 -12.17 3.20 -1.42
C ALA A 12 -11.26 3.56 -0.23
N GLN A 13 -11.72 4.39 0.71
CA GLN A 13 -10.95 4.72 1.92
C GLN A 13 -10.67 3.49 2.78
N LEU A 14 -11.65 2.61 2.97
CA LEU A 14 -11.48 1.36 3.71
C LEU A 14 -10.47 0.44 3.03
N ALA A 15 -10.54 0.30 1.70
CA ALA A 15 -9.59 -0.51 0.94
C ALA A 15 -8.16 0.04 1.03
N VAL A 16 -7.99 1.37 0.99
CA VAL A 16 -6.68 2.02 1.17
C VAL A 16 -6.12 1.78 2.57
N GLY A 17 -6.96 1.92 3.60
CA GLY A 17 -6.56 1.64 5.00
C GLY A 17 -6.09 0.20 5.19
N ALA A 18 -6.88 -0.77 4.70
CA ALA A 18 -6.51 -2.18 4.77
C ALA A 18 -5.20 -2.48 4.02
N TYR A 19 -5.02 -1.91 2.83
CA TYR A 19 -3.77 -2.05 2.09
C TYR A 19 -2.57 -1.44 2.82
N GLN A 20 -2.76 -0.29 3.48
CA GLN A 20 -1.72 0.35 4.28
C GLN A 20 -1.32 -0.54 5.47
N ASP A 21 -2.28 -1.12 6.18
CA ASP A 21 -2.01 -2.01 7.30
C ASP A 21 -1.22 -3.25 6.87
N ASP A 22 -1.62 -3.88 5.75
CA ASP A 22 -0.91 -5.02 5.16
C ASP A 22 0.51 -4.65 4.74
N ALA A 23 0.67 -3.48 4.10
CA ALA A 23 1.97 -2.98 3.67
C ALA A 23 2.89 -2.72 4.87
N LEU A 24 2.39 -2.11 5.93
CA LEU A 24 3.14 -1.88 7.17
C LEU A 24 3.52 -3.21 7.84
N ALA A 25 2.61 -4.19 7.89
CA ALA A 25 2.90 -5.50 8.45
C ALA A 25 4.06 -6.21 7.74
N VAL A 26 4.16 -6.06 6.41
CA VAL A 26 5.29 -6.56 5.62
C VAL A 26 6.55 -5.73 5.88
N LEU A 27 6.45 -4.40 5.87
CA LEU A 27 7.59 -3.49 6.00
C LEU A 27 8.26 -3.55 7.38
N ARG A 28 7.50 -3.79 8.44
CA ARG A 28 8.03 -4.02 9.80
C ARG A 28 8.97 -5.23 9.88
N ARG A 29 8.83 -6.20 8.99
CA ARG A 29 9.66 -7.43 8.94
C ARG A 29 10.86 -7.31 8.01
N THR A 30 11.12 -6.11 7.49
CA THR A 30 12.31 -5.88 6.67
C THR A 30 13.55 -5.83 7.56
N SER A 31 14.70 -6.22 6.99
CA SER A 31 15.98 -6.16 7.70
C SER A 31 16.34 -4.75 8.16
N GLU A 32 15.90 -3.71 7.44
CA GLU A 32 16.11 -2.32 7.82
C GLU A 32 15.32 -1.95 9.07
N ALA A 33 14.03 -2.30 9.12
CA ALA A 33 13.18 -2.08 10.28
C ALA A 33 13.65 -2.89 11.50
N GLU A 34 14.10 -4.13 11.30
CA GLU A 34 14.68 -4.97 12.36
C GLU A 34 16.04 -4.44 12.85
N ALA A 35 16.89 -3.94 11.95
CA ALA A 35 18.17 -3.35 12.33
C ALA A 35 17.98 -2.08 13.18
N GLU A 36 17.03 -1.22 12.81
CA GLU A 36 16.70 -0.05 13.64
C GLU A 36 16.06 -0.43 14.97
N ALA A 37 15.17 -1.43 14.98
CA ALA A 37 14.59 -1.96 16.22
C ALA A 37 15.69 -2.46 17.17
N HIS A 38 16.68 -3.20 16.66
CA HIS A 38 17.82 -3.66 17.44
C HIS A 38 18.69 -2.50 17.95
N ARG A 39 18.93 -1.46 17.12
CA ARG A 39 19.65 -0.26 17.56
C ARG A 39 18.93 0.44 18.69
N ALA A 40 17.63 0.66 18.56
CA ALA A 40 16.80 1.30 19.58
C ALA A 40 16.75 0.49 20.88
N TYR A 41 16.59 -0.84 20.77
CA TYR A 41 16.62 -1.74 21.91
C TYR A 41 17.95 -1.61 22.69
N ARG A 42 19.09 -1.66 21.98
CA ARG A 42 20.42 -1.53 22.58
C ARG A 42 20.67 -0.14 23.15
N ALA A 43 20.14 0.89 22.51
CA ALA A 43 20.21 2.25 23.02
C ALA A 43 19.47 2.40 24.36
N GLU A 44 18.28 1.81 24.50
CA GLU A 44 17.54 1.83 25.77
C GLU A 44 18.26 1.03 26.86
N GLN A 45 18.85 -0.12 26.52
CA GLN A 45 19.69 -0.89 27.45
C GLN A 45 20.92 -0.13 27.95
N GLY A 46 21.43 0.82 27.15
CA GLY A 46 22.57 1.66 27.52
C GLY A 46 22.25 2.76 28.52
N ARG A 47 20.97 2.96 28.89
CA ARG A 47 20.58 4.08 29.75
C ARG A 47 20.98 3.83 31.21
N PRO A 48 21.35 4.89 31.98
CA PRO A 48 21.84 4.73 33.35
C PRO A 48 20.86 3.98 34.28
N TRP A 49 19.57 4.25 34.16
CA TRP A 49 18.54 3.60 34.99
C TRP A 49 18.44 2.08 34.72
N PHE A 50 18.79 1.63 33.51
CA PHE A 50 18.77 0.23 33.11
C PHE A 50 19.82 -0.59 33.88
N GLN A 51 20.91 0.04 34.33
CA GLN A 51 22.01 -0.62 35.05
C GLN A 51 21.56 -1.16 36.43
N HIS A 52 20.57 -0.52 37.05
CA HIS A 52 20.11 -0.91 38.38
C HIS A 52 19.14 -2.10 38.33
N HIS A 53 18.40 -2.28 37.24
CA HIS A 53 17.42 -3.36 37.08
C HIS A 53 17.41 -3.92 35.65
N PRO A 54 18.52 -4.51 35.15
CA PRO A 54 18.67 -4.85 33.74
C PRO A 54 17.74 -5.97 33.27
N THR A 55 17.23 -6.78 34.20
CA THR A 55 16.27 -7.86 33.94
C THR A 55 14.89 -7.57 34.54
N GLY A 56 14.68 -6.36 35.08
CA GLY A 56 13.39 -5.96 35.62
C GLY A 56 12.33 -5.94 34.53
N ALA A 57 11.09 -6.28 34.87
CA ALA A 57 9.98 -6.30 33.91
C ALA A 57 9.85 -4.94 33.19
N ASP A 58 9.97 -3.84 33.93
CA ASP A 58 9.88 -2.48 33.38
C ASP A 58 11.05 -2.15 32.44
N ALA A 59 12.25 -2.65 32.74
CA ALA A 59 13.41 -2.48 31.88
C ALA A 59 13.25 -3.21 30.54
N VAL A 60 12.83 -4.47 30.60
CA VAL A 60 12.54 -5.27 29.41
C VAL A 60 11.40 -4.65 28.60
N ALA A 61 10.33 -4.18 29.26
CA ALA A 61 9.21 -3.52 28.61
C ALA A 61 9.63 -2.23 27.91
N ALA A 62 10.44 -1.38 28.55
CA ALA A 62 10.91 -0.13 27.96
C ALA A 62 11.77 -0.37 26.72
N ALA A 63 12.74 -1.29 26.79
CA ALA A 63 13.60 -1.61 25.66
C ALA A 63 12.80 -2.24 24.50
N THR A 64 11.85 -3.12 24.81
CA THR A 64 10.96 -3.74 23.81
C THR A 64 10.08 -2.68 23.14
N ASN A 65 9.47 -1.78 23.92
CA ASN A 65 8.66 -0.69 23.39
C ASN A 65 9.48 0.28 22.51
N ALA A 66 10.72 0.58 22.90
CA ALA A 66 11.63 1.38 22.09
C ALA A 66 11.91 0.71 20.74
N ALA A 67 12.17 -0.61 20.75
CA ALA A 67 12.39 -1.40 19.54
C ALA A 67 11.15 -1.42 18.62
N ASP A 68 9.97 -1.65 19.20
CA ASP A 68 8.70 -1.69 18.47
C ASP A 68 8.37 -0.34 17.85
N THR A 69 8.56 0.75 18.61
CA THR A 69 8.38 2.11 18.13
C THR A 69 9.35 2.43 16.97
N ALA A 70 10.62 2.00 17.07
CA ALA A 70 11.58 2.21 15.99
C ALA A 70 11.19 1.43 14.73
N ARG A 71 10.77 0.16 14.89
CA ARG A 71 10.29 -0.69 13.80
C ARG A 71 9.12 -0.05 13.08
N GLU A 72 8.17 0.52 13.83
CA GLU A 72 7.01 1.23 13.30
C GLU A 72 7.44 2.40 12.43
N ARG A 73 8.25 3.30 12.99
CA ARG A 73 8.70 4.52 12.31
C ARG A 73 9.44 4.21 11.02
N VAL A 74 10.29 3.18 11.01
CA VAL A 74 11.00 2.77 9.79
C VAL A 74 10.03 2.20 8.77
N ALA A 75 9.07 1.36 9.17
CA ALA A 75 8.07 0.82 8.26
C ALA A 75 7.24 1.94 7.60
N GLU A 76 6.81 2.93 8.37
CA GLU A 76 6.13 4.12 7.87
C GLU A 76 7.01 4.92 6.90
N HIS A 77 8.28 5.16 7.26
CA HIS A 77 9.23 5.85 6.41
C HIS A 77 9.42 5.15 5.05
N LEU A 78 9.60 3.82 5.08
CA LEU A 78 9.73 3.00 3.88
C LEU A 78 8.47 3.03 3.02
N LEU A 79 7.29 3.00 3.63
CA LEU A 79 6.02 3.12 2.90
C LEU A 79 5.95 4.45 2.15
N VAL A 80 6.22 5.56 2.85
CA VAL A 80 6.24 6.90 2.23
C VAL A 80 7.25 6.98 1.10
N ALA A 81 8.47 6.48 1.30
CA ALA A 81 9.52 6.47 0.28
C ALA A 81 9.08 5.69 -0.97
N ARG A 82 8.44 4.53 -0.78
CA ARG A 82 7.95 3.69 -1.88
C ARG A 82 6.80 4.34 -2.64
N LEU A 83 5.87 4.97 -1.94
CA LEU A 83 4.76 5.71 -2.56
C LEU A 83 5.27 6.90 -3.37
N LYS A 84 6.26 7.63 -2.85
CA LYS A 84 6.93 8.71 -3.58
C LYS A 84 7.60 8.19 -4.85
N GLN A 85 8.37 7.10 -4.75
CA GLN A 85 9.01 6.49 -5.91
C GLN A 85 7.99 6.01 -6.96
N LEU A 86 6.86 5.45 -6.52
CA LEU A 86 5.79 5.03 -7.43
C LEU A 86 5.14 6.23 -8.12
N HIS A 87 4.89 7.31 -7.38
CA HIS A 87 4.36 8.54 -7.92
C HIS A 87 5.29 9.11 -9.01
N GLU A 88 6.59 9.22 -8.72
CA GLU A 88 7.60 9.70 -9.68
C GLU A 88 7.67 8.81 -10.94
N ARG A 89 7.60 7.48 -10.79
CA ARG A 89 7.56 6.55 -11.92
C ARG A 89 6.29 6.70 -12.76
N SER A 90 5.15 6.91 -12.11
CA SER A 90 3.86 7.14 -12.78
C SER A 90 3.79 8.51 -13.47
N ALA A 91 4.57 9.48 -13.00
CA ALA A 91 4.68 10.82 -13.54
C ALA A 91 5.72 10.95 -14.68
N GLY A 92 6.42 9.86 -15.05
CA GLY A 92 7.16 9.78 -16.32
C GLY A 92 6.24 10.17 -17.48
N PRO A 93 6.77 10.66 -18.63
CA PRO A 93 5.97 11.35 -19.64
C PRO A 93 4.77 10.50 -19.97
N ALA A 94 3.61 10.90 -19.42
CA ALA A 94 2.35 10.25 -19.68
C ALA A 94 2.26 10.30 -21.19
N ARG A 95 2.39 9.14 -21.84
CA ARG A 95 2.24 9.05 -23.28
C ARG A 95 0.87 9.64 -23.52
N ARG A 96 0.86 10.90 -23.97
CA ARG A 96 -0.34 11.73 -23.94
C ARG A 96 -1.35 10.87 -24.66
N PRO A 97 -2.46 10.49 -24.00
CA PRO A 97 -3.43 9.63 -24.66
C PRO A 97 -3.74 10.32 -25.98
N ALA A 98 -3.53 9.58 -27.08
CA ALA A 98 -3.65 10.14 -28.42
C ALA A 98 -4.91 11.01 -28.46
N SER A 99 -4.77 12.23 -28.97
CA SER A 99 -5.90 13.16 -29.01
C SER A 99 -7.10 12.49 -29.68
N TRP A 100 -8.32 12.92 -29.40
CA TRP A 100 -9.50 12.33 -30.04
C TRP A 100 -9.35 12.30 -31.57
N ALA A 101 -8.75 13.34 -32.15
CA ALA A 101 -8.40 13.40 -33.57
C ALA A 101 -7.40 12.33 -34.02
N GLU A 102 -6.36 12.03 -33.23
CA GLU A 102 -5.39 10.96 -33.50
C GLU A 102 -5.98 9.55 -33.33
N ARG A 103 -7.04 9.40 -32.53
CA ARG A 103 -7.70 8.10 -32.27
C ARG A 103 -8.72 7.72 -33.35
N LEU A 104 -9.36 8.71 -33.98
CA LEU A 104 -10.44 8.50 -34.95
C LEU A 104 -10.07 7.59 -36.13
N PRO A 105 -8.89 7.72 -36.78
CA PRO A 105 -8.54 6.86 -37.91
C PRO A 105 -8.41 5.38 -37.51
N GLY A 106 -7.87 5.09 -36.33
CA GLY A 106 -7.74 3.73 -35.81
C GLY A 106 -9.08 3.12 -35.38
N LEU A 107 -10.03 3.95 -34.93
CA LEU A 107 -11.39 3.51 -34.61
C LEU A 107 -12.25 3.32 -35.88
N ALA A 108 -12.08 4.19 -36.88
CA ALA A 108 -12.79 4.11 -38.17
C ALA A 108 -12.25 2.97 -39.06
N GLY A 109 -10.99 2.58 -38.90
CA GLY A 109 -10.39 1.43 -39.58
C GLY A 109 -10.70 0.09 -38.92
N ARG A 110 -11.33 0.08 -37.72
CA ARG A 110 -11.76 -1.15 -37.07
C ARG A 110 -13.02 -1.64 -37.78
N PRO A 111 -13.03 -2.87 -38.35
CA PRO A 111 -14.25 -3.42 -38.90
C PRO A 111 -15.32 -3.42 -37.81
N LEU A 112 -16.49 -2.86 -38.08
CA LEU A 112 -17.68 -3.01 -37.23
C LEU A 112 -18.29 -4.43 -37.35
N GLY A 113 -17.46 -5.44 -37.67
CA GLY A 113 -17.87 -6.83 -37.77
C GLY A 113 -18.57 -7.23 -36.46
N GLY A 114 -19.86 -7.54 -36.44
CA GLY A 114 -20.64 -8.15 -37.51
C GLY A 114 -20.50 -9.67 -37.46
N ASP A 115 -20.40 -10.22 -36.25
CA ASP A 115 -20.47 -11.64 -36.00
C ASP A 115 -21.85 -11.91 -35.41
N ALA A 116 -22.78 -12.30 -36.28
CA ALA A 116 -24.06 -12.90 -35.92
C ALA A 116 -23.88 -14.30 -35.29
N ASN A 117 -22.92 -14.46 -34.36
CA ASN A 117 -22.65 -15.71 -33.63
C ASN A 117 -22.09 -15.39 -32.23
N GLY A 118 -22.88 -14.70 -31.42
CA GLY A 118 -22.80 -14.98 -29.98
C GLY A 118 -23.37 -16.38 -29.74
N PRO A 119 -22.81 -17.20 -28.84
CA PRO A 119 -23.54 -18.38 -28.36
C PRO A 119 -24.84 -17.87 -27.74
N VAL A 120 -25.96 -18.20 -28.37
CA VAL A 120 -27.29 -17.99 -27.81
C VAL A 120 -27.32 -18.80 -26.51
N ILE A 121 -27.27 -18.11 -25.38
CA ILE A 121 -27.61 -18.71 -24.10
C ILE A 121 -29.12 -18.98 -24.20
N ALA A 122 -29.46 -20.18 -24.66
CA ALA A 122 -30.82 -20.68 -24.60
C ALA A 122 -31.22 -20.74 -23.13
N TRP A 123 -32.17 -19.90 -22.74
CA TRP A 123 -32.80 -20.01 -21.44
C TRP A 123 -33.76 -21.20 -21.47
N PRO A 124 -33.61 -22.21 -20.60
CA PRO A 124 -34.57 -23.31 -20.56
C PRO A 124 -35.89 -22.78 -19.99
N ALA A 125 -36.98 -23.07 -20.70
CA ALA A 125 -38.32 -22.93 -20.18
C ALA A 125 -38.57 -23.98 -19.10
N ASN A 126 -38.90 -23.53 -17.88
CA ASN A 126 -39.86 -24.18 -17.00
C ASN A 126 -40.45 -23.13 -16.04
#